data_AF-A0A7S0DEG9-F1
#
_entry.id   AF-A0A7S0DEG9-F1
#
_cell.length_a   1.000
_cell.length_b   1.000
_cell.length_c   1.000
_cell.angle_alpha   90.00
_cell.angle_beta   90.00
_cell.angle_gamma   90.00
#
_symmetry.space_group_name_H-M   'P 1'
#
loop_
_entity.id
_entity.type
_entity.pdbx_description
1 polymer ?
#
loop_
_entity_poly.entity_id
_entity_poly.type
_entity_poly.pdbx_seq_one_letter_code
_entity_poly.pdbx_strand_id
1 'polypeptide(L)'
;AHLTMTPKRHLLAALVLMTSVLGAFAASSPSSTPSSPAVPCVVSAFSCSTPCTATCDGGTCDATRSITTPASGGGACPEEDDLTRTGYACGTGACAPSSAATCDASAVTTAANVTVSASLTLPSAAWPDDESAAVFAAALKTSAATSAGVACDLVTVGTPVRVAASSKRRLLAETVTVDVTAAFQVGATDATKNAATDDVVAFATKAMYMTDWLLPAEKRSSDNSAAGTAAVAASTGAALPCPASKTYEEAVALSDAGSYEEAARALNDLLACAYESGASAALNDMADEFNMLGYATRKAASPDTELSELYYKRALQIDPTHQGATGYLGELYVQTNQLGLARETLDKLKMMCPPPNDCVALGVLRYAMSVNNVVEGAFVRDVAWNDCFDLACSPMNITVGDTLNFVYSEAHDVVKVADAAAFETCADGVTVGATDAGAGYEHRFENEGVEYFVCSQGSHCANGQKMVVNVHSARTTPSAGGEAPSYSLQAEVQSGARQGVRGGALAAAAAAAVVALMSY
;
A
#
# COMPACT_ATOMS: atom_id res chain seq x y z
N ALA A 1 -59.68 11.69 1.90
CA ALA A 1 -59.10 11.03 3.09
C ALA A 1 -58.98 9.54 2.79
N HIS A 2 -57.77 9.03 2.99
CA HIS A 2 -57.17 7.69 2.80
C HIS A 2 -57.93 6.47 2.25
N LEU A 3 -57.10 5.60 1.65
CA LEU A 3 -57.22 4.18 1.25
C LEU A 3 -57.22 4.01 -0.29
N THR A 4 -56.47 3.15 -0.98
CA THR A 4 -55.47 2.10 -0.68
C THR A 4 -54.94 1.57 -2.02
N MET A 5 -53.67 1.14 -2.06
CA MET A 5 -53.00 0.04 -2.80
C MET A 5 -53.48 -0.46 -4.20
N THR A 6 -52.45 -0.78 -5.01
CA THR A 6 -52.28 -1.47 -6.33
C THR A 6 -53.06 -2.81 -6.50
N PRO A 7 -53.08 -3.59 -7.64
CA PRO A 7 -52.05 -3.76 -8.71
C PRO A 7 -52.46 -4.23 -10.16
N LYS A 8 -51.44 -4.30 -11.05
CA LYS A 8 -51.12 -5.26 -12.15
C LYS A 8 -52.21 -5.93 -13.05
N ARG A 9 -52.01 -5.82 -14.39
CA ARG A 9 -51.91 -6.89 -15.46
C ARG A 9 -52.68 -6.59 -16.75
N HIS A 10 -52.02 -6.74 -17.92
CA HIS A 10 -52.47 -7.34 -19.21
C HIS A 10 -51.19 -7.45 -20.08
N LEU A 11 -50.55 -8.56 -20.46
CA LEU A 11 -50.87 -9.91 -20.98
C LEU A 11 -51.29 -9.98 -22.48
N LEU A 12 -50.36 -10.54 -23.28
CA LEU A 12 -50.50 -11.47 -24.42
C LEU A 12 -50.62 -11.00 -25.89
N ALA A 13 -49.59 -11.44 -26.64
CA ALA A 13 -49.64 -12.25 -27.86
C ALA A 13 -49.83 -11.59 -29.25
N ALA A 14 -48.75 -11.59 -30.03
CA ALA A 14 -48.79 -11.89 -31.46
C ALA A 14 -47.51 -12.65 -31.86
N LEU A 15 -47.69 -13.92 -32.21
CA LEU A 15 -46.72 -14.87 -32.75
C LEU A 15 -47.08 -15.10 -34.24
N VAL A 16 -46.07 -15.44 -35.05
CA VAL A 16 -46.13 -16.21 -36.33
C VAL A 16 -45.80 -15.46 -37.64
N LEU A 17 -44.55 -15.68 -38.07
CA LEU A 17 -44.00 -16.00 -39.41
C LEU A 17 -44.29 -15.16 -40.67
N MET A 18 -43.23 -14.59 -41.26
CA MET A 18 -42.55 -15.04 -42.51
C MET A 18 -41.41 -14.03 -42.88
N THR A 19 -40.11 -14.35 -42.74
CA THR A 19 -39.19 -14.93 -43.78
C THR A 19 -39.38 -14.30 -45.18
N SER A 20 -38.40 -13.75 -45.90
CA SER A 20 -36.92 -13.91 -45.90
C SER A 20 -36.33 -13.16 -47.10
N VAL A 21 -35.22 -12.42 -46.95
CA VAL A 21 -34.10 -12.23 -47.92
C VAL A 21 -32.90 -11.68 -47.11
N LEU A 22 -31.98 -12.52 -46.61
CA LEU A 22 -30.67 -12.87 -47.18
C LEU A 22 -29.71 -11.69 -47.44
N GLY A 23 -28.58 -11.68 -46.73
CA GLY A 23 -27.30 -11.21 -47.31
C GLY A 23 -26.37 -10.41 -46.40
N ALA A 24 -25.44 -11.13 -45.76
CA ALA A 24 -24.09 -10.69 -45.38
C ALA A 24 -23.91 -9.59 -44.34
N PHE A 25 -23.60 -9.99 -43.09
CA PHE A 25 -22.40 -9.54 -42.37
C PHE A 25 -21.98 -10.63 -41.39
N ALA A 26 -20.97 -11.39 -41.76
CA ALA A 26 -20.14 -12.17 -40.85
C ALA A 26 -18.91 -11.32 -40.50
N ALA A 27 -18.37 -11.56 -39.30
CA ALA A 27 -17.22 -10.91 -38.66
C ALA A 27 -17.51 -9.48 -38.15
N SER A 28 -17.20 -9.07 -36.93
CA SER A 28 -16.38 -9.64 -35.86
C SER A 28 -16.70 -8.84 -34.60
N SER A 29 -17.06 -9.49 -33.50
CA SER A 29 -17.13 -8.83 -32.19
C SER A 29 -15.72 -8.51 -31.69
N PRO A 30 -15.36 -7.26 -31.33
CA PRO A 30 -14.30 -7.06 -30.36
C PRO A 30 -14.94 -7.15 -28.97
N SER A 31 -14.67 -8.25 -28.29
CA SER A 31 -14.76 -8.37 -26.85
C SER A 31 -13.79 -7.37 -26.22
N SER A 32 -14.29 -6.25 -25.69
CA SER A 32 -13.55 -5.41 -24.75
C SER A 32 -13.87 -5.86 -23.33
N THR A 33 -12.97 -6.64 -22.75
CA THR A 33 -12.88 -6.79 -21.30
C THR A 33 -12.49 -5.43 -20.69
N PRO A 34 -13.08 -5.03 -19.54
CA PRO A 34 -12.64 -3.82 -18.84
C PRO A 34 -11.16 -3.98 -18.47
N SER A 35 -10.34 -2.97 -18.80
CA SER A 35 -8.95 -2.92 -18.38
C SER A 35 -8.87 -2.90 -16.86
N SER A 36 -8.09 -3.81 -16.27
CA SER A 36 -7.81 -3.80 -14.84
C SER A 36 -7.18 -2.46 -14.43
N PRO A 37 -7.52 -1.92 -13.25
CA PRO A 37 -6.89 -0.70 -12.74
C PRO A 37 -5.36 -0.89 -12.60
N ALA A 38 -4.61 0.21 -12.73
CA ALA A 38 -3.17 0.21 -12.50
C ALA A 38 -2.88 -0.15 -11.04
N VAL A 39 -2.21 -1.29 -10.84
CA VAL A 39 -1.75 -1.78 -9.54
C VAL A 39 -0.22 -1.64 -9.51
N PRO A 40 0.34 -0.70 -8.73
CA PRO A 40 1.78 -0.58 -8.52
C PRO A 40 2.39 -1.84 -7.93
N CYS A 41 3.71 -1.94 -7.96
CA CYS A 41 4.40 -3.07 -7.38
C CYS A 41 4.20 -3.11 -5.87
N VAL A 42 3.96 -4.30 -5.34
CA VAL A 42 4.08 -4.53 -3.91
C VAL A 42 5.57 -4.74 -3.64
N VAL A 43 6.12 -3.96 -2.72
CA VAL A 43 7.51 -4.11 -2.27
C VAL A 43 7.53 -4.64 -0.84
N SER A 44 8.59 -5.37 -0.49
CA SER A 44 8.83 -5.81 0.87
C SER A 44 9.08 -4.61 1.79
N ALA A 45 9.01 -4.84 3.10
CA ALA A 45 9.57 -3.89 4.05
C ALA A 45 11.08 -3.70 3.79
N PHE A 46 11.60 -2.51 4.11
CA PHE A 46 13.04 -2.32 4.20
C PHE A 46 13.61 -3.14 5.33
N SER A 47 14.79 -3.68 5.11
CA SER A 47 15.56 -4.27 6.18
C SER A 47 17.05 -4.19 5.89
N CYS A 48 17.85 -4.28 6.95
CA CYS A 48 19.29 -4.18 6.88
C CYS A 48 19.94 -5.15 5.90
N SER A 49 20.70 -4.63 4.94
CA SER A 49 21.64 -5.33 4.08
C SER A 49 23.07 -5.33 4.66
N THR A 50 23.36 -4.44 5.60
CA THR A 50 24.60 -4.47 6.40
C THR A 50 24.31 -4.74 7.87
N PRO A 51 25.26 -5.30 8.64
CA PRO A 51 25.08 -5.49 10.08
C PRO A 51 24.70 -4.17 10.76
N CYS A 52 23.69 -4.22 11.63
CA CYS A 52 23.31 -3.05 12.40
C CYS A 52 24.48 -2.56 13.26
N THR A 53 24.70 -1.24 13.32
CA THR A 53 25.78 -0.66 14.14
C THR A 53 25.61 -0.91 15.63
N ALA A 54 24.40 -1.25 16.08
CA ALA A 54 24.11 -1.67 17.45
C ALA A 54 23.03 -2.76 17.45
N THR A 55 23.13 -3.73 18.36
CA THR A 55 22.17 -4.83 18.45
C THR A 55 20.93 -4.48 19.29
N CYS A 56 21.01 -3.42 20.09
CA CYS A 56 19.99 -2.91 20.99
C CYS A 56 20.29 -1.44 21.36
N ASP A 57 19.33 -0.74 21.99
CA ASP A 57 19.38 0.70 22.35
C ASP A 57 19.56 1.68 21.16
N GLY A 58 19.21 1.22 19.96
CA GLY A 58 19.27 1.99 18.72
C GLY A 58 20.59 1.86 17.98
N GLY A 59 20.49 1.73 16.66
CA GLY A 59 21.60 1.66 15.72
C GLY A 59 21.11 1.97 14.31
N THR A 60 22.04 1.94 13.36
CA THR A 60 21.77 2.19 11.94
C THR A 60 22.42 1.13 11.08
N CYS A 61 21.83 0.81 9.94
CA CYS A 61 22.38 -0.07 8.92
C CYS A 61 22.13 0.52 7.53
N ASP A 62 22.82 -0.03 6.53
CA ASP A 62 22.30 0.05 5.17
C ASP A 62 21.20 -1.01 5.05
N ALA A 63 20.11 -0.67 4.38
CA ALA A 63 18.92 -1.48 4.23
C ALA A 63 18.52 -1.59 2.77
N THR A 64 17.91 -2.72 2.40
CA THR A 64 17.31 -2.95 1.10
C THR A 64 15.86 -3.42 1.22
N ARG A 65 15.09 -3.32 0.15
CA ARG A 65 13.77 -3.95 -0.03
C ARG A 65 13.68 -4.51 -1.44
N SER A 66 12.75 -5.44 -1.68
CA SER A 66 12.57 -6.06 -2.99
C SER A 66 11.14 -5.94 -3.49
N ILE A 67 10.94 -6.06 -4.80
CA ILE A 67 9.61 -6.14 -5.40
C ILE A 67 9.07 -7.55 -5.18
N THR A 68 8.02 -7.67 -4.36
CA THR A 68 7.37 -8.95 -4.03
C THR A 68 6.23 -9.28 -4.97
N THR A 69 5.56 -8.26 -5.54
CA THR A 69 4.57 -8.43 -6.60
C THR A 69 4.85 -7.43 -7.72
N PRO A 70 5.08 -7.87 -8.97
CA PRO A 70 5.22 -6.99 -10.11
C PRO A 70 3.94 -6.17 -10.34
N ALA A 71 4.09 -4.97 -10.87
CA ALA A 71 2.97 -4.13 -11.20
C ALA A 71 2.09 -4.78 -12.27
N SER A 72 0.82 -4.41 -12.28
CA SER A 72 -0.14 -4.83 -13.30
C SER A 72 -1.03 -3.66 -13.71
N GLY A 73 -1.67 -3.76 -14.88
CA GLY A 73 -2.59 -2.73 -15.36
C GLY A 73 -1.98 -1.33 -15.58
N GLY A 74 -0.65 -1.22 -15.75
CA GLY A 74 0.05 0.06 -15.90
C GLY A 74 0.60 0.67 -14.61
N GLY A 75 0.66 -0.08 -13.50
CA GLY A 75 1.38 0.35 -12.30
C GLY A 75 2.90 0.38 -12.48
N ALA A 76 3.61 1.11 -11.62
CA ALA A 76 5.07 1.21 -11.61
C ALA A 76 5.70 0.46 -10.41
N CYS A 77 6.96 0.06 -10.55
CA CYS A 77 7.81 -0.42 -9.46
C CYS A 77 8.79 0.68 -9.03
N PRO A 78 9.24 0.70 -7.75
CA PRO A 78 10.36 1.55 -7.35
C PRO A 78 11.65 1.20 -8.09
N GLU A 79 12.48 2.20 -8.37
CA GLU A 79 13.79 2.04 -9.01
C GLU A 79 14.81 1.43 -8.03
N GLU A 80 15.95 0.92 -8.53
CA GLU A 80 16.93 0.20 -7.71
C GLU A 80 17.46 1.04 -6.54
N ASP A 81 17.61 2.36 -6.74
CA ASP A 81 18.01 3.29 -5.70
C ASP A 81 16.93 3.45 -4.61
N ASP A 82 15.64 3.37 -4.97
CA ASP A 82 14.51 3.36 -4.02
C ASP A 82 14.36 2.03 -3.28
N LEU A 83 15.10 1.01 -3.71
CA LEU A 83 15.17 -0.29 -3.06
C LEU A 83 16.32 -0.36 -2.06
N THR A 84 17.14 0.69 -1.92
CA THR A 84 18.26 0.74 -0.97
C THR A 84 18.20 1.99 -0.08
N ARG A 85 18.75 1.92 1.13
CA ARG A 85 18.82 3.07 2.05
C ARG A 85 19.98 2.94 3.01
N THR A 86 20.73 4.02 3.20
CA THR A 86 21.75 4.11 4.25
C THR A 86 21.18 4.73 5.53
N GLY A 87 21.71 4.34 6.68
CA GLY A 87 21.29 4.92 7.97
C GLY A 87 19.90 4.45 8.46
N TYR A 88 19.37 3.34 7.95
CA TYR A 88 18.10 2.76 8.38
C TYR A 88 18.16 2.33 9.84
N ALA A 89 17.19 2.72 10.65
CA ALA A 89 17.19 2.40 12.07
C ALA A 89 17.05 0.89 12.30
N CYS A 90 17.85 0.37 13.21
CA CYS A 90 17.86 -1.04 13.58
C CYS A 90 18.32 -1.19 15.04
N GLY A 91 18.14 -2.37 15.63
CA GLY A 91 18.52 -2.60 17.03
C GLY A 91 17.81 -1.66 18.00
N THR A 92 16.59 -1.22 17.70
CA THR A 92 15.85 -0.20 18.48
C THR A 92 15.37 -0.72 19.83
N GLY A 93 15.31 -2.04 20.00
CA GLY A 93 14.88 -2.66 21.24
C GLY A 93 15.86 -2.35 22.36
N ALA A 94 15.35 -2.04 23.55
CA ALA A 94 16.19 -1.76 24.70
C ALA A 94 17.16 -2.91 24.96
N CYS A 95 18.43 -2.60 25.24
CA CYS A 95 19.40 -3.62 25.59
C CYS A 95 18.92 -4.34 26.85
N ALA A 96 18.65 -5.64 26.69
CA ALA A 96 18.49 -6.50 27.84
C ALA A 96 19.74 -6.34 28.72
N PRO A 97 19.59 -6.20 30.05
CA PRO A 97 20.75 -6.20 30.92
C PRO A 97 21.57 -7.45 30.61
N SER A 98 22.89 -7.28 30.51
CA SER A 98 23.85 -8.29 30.09
C SER A 98 23.84 -9.50 31.04
N SER A 99 22.87 -10.38 30.85
CA SER A 99 22.98 -11.79 31.13
C SER A 99 22.60 -12.47 29.83
N ALA A 100 23.58 -13.05 29.15
CA ALA A 100 23.33 -14.13 28.22
C ALA A 100 22.62 -15.24 29.02
N ALA A 101 21.30 -15.15 29.13
CA ALA A 101 20.50 -16.22 29.68
C ALA A 101 20.52 -17.33 28.64
N THR A 102 21.51 -18.21 28.74
CA THR A 102 21.31 -19.61 28.33
C THR A 102 19.98 -20.04 28.95
N CYS A 103 19.10 -20.59 28.11
CA CYS A 103 17.79 -21.08 28.50
C CYS A 103 17.88 -21.85 29.81
N ASP A 104 17.38 -21.28 30.90
CA ASP A 104 17.17 -22.02 32.14
C ASP A 104 15.67 -22.32 32.24
N ALA A 105 15.35 -23.58 32.51
CA ALA A 105 13.97 -24.05 32.54
C ALA A 105 13.28 -23.47 33.77
N SER A 106 12.29 -22.59 33.57
CA SER A 106 11.39 -22.21 34.64
C SER A 106 10.31 -23.28 34.81
N ALA A 107 9.87 -23.47 36.05
CA ALA A 107 8.93 -24.53 36.39
C ALA A 107 7.56 -24.29 35.73
N VAL A 108 7.16 -25.27 34.91
CA VAL A 108 5.82 -25.40 34.34
C VAL A 108 4.78 -25.31 35.45
N THR A 109 4.04 -24.20 35.47
CA THR A 109 2.82 -24.09 36.28
C THR A 109 1.65 -24.51 35.38
N THR A 110 0.72 -25.29 35.92
CA THR A 110 -0.42 -25.86 35.18
C THR A 110 -1.48 -24.79 34.82
N ALA A 111 -1.11 -23.75 34.10
CA ALA A 111 -2.04 -22.74 33.59
C ALA A 111 -2.59 -23.13 32.21
N ALA A 112 -3.77 -22.63 31.89
CA ALA A 112 -4.37 -22.77 30.56
C ALA A 112 -3.60 -21.88 29.57
N ASN A 113 -3.44 -22.29 28.31
CA ASN A 113 -2.57 -21.62 27.35
C ASN A 113 -3.32 -21.22 26.10
N VAL A 114 -2.93 -20.09 25.53
CA VAL A 114 -3.17 -19.80 24.11
C VAL A 114 -1.88 -20.10 23.37
N THR A 115 -1.94 -20.92 22.33
CA THR A 115 -0.80 -21.28 21.50
C THR A 115 -0.90 -20.62 20.15
N VAL A 116 0.21 -20.02 19.71
CA VAL A 116 0.38 -19.56 18.33
C VAL A 116 1.36 -20.50 17.65
N SER A 117 0.90 -21.23 16.65
CA SER A 117 1.72 -22.08 15.80
C SER A 117 1.90 -21.42 14.44
N ALA A 118 3.15 -21.22 14.03
CA ALA A 118 3.49 -20.60 12.77
C ALA A 118 4.45 -21.45 11.95
N SER A 119 4.20 -21.54 10.65
CA SER A 119 5.13 -22.13 9.69
C SER A 119 5.88 -21.00 9.02
N LEU A 120 7.16 -20.86 9.36
CA LEU A 120 8.03 -19.84 8.77
C LEU A 120 8.61 -20.38 7.47
N THR A 121 8.40 -19.65 6.39
CA THR A 121 9.23 -19.78 5.19
C THR A 121 10.31 -18.70 5.31
N LEU A 122 11.56 -19.04 5.06
CA LEU A 122 12.71 -18.14 5.13
C LEU A 122 13.63 -18.38 3.92
N PRO A 123 14.43 -17.42 3.47
CA PRO A 123 15.52 -17.66 2.53
C PRO A 123 16.53 -18.65 3.08
N SER A 124 17.19 -19.37 2.18
CA SER A 124 18.29 -20.28 2.56
C SER A 124 19.41 -19.60 3.33
N ALA A 125 19.66 -18.31 3.09
CA ALA A 125 20.68 -17.52 3.79
C ALA A 125 20.41 -17.37 5.31
N ALA A 126 19.15 -17.48 5.76
CA ALA A 126 18.82 -17.43 7.19
C ALA A 126 19.42 -18.62 7.97
N TRP A 127 19.66 -19.75 7.30
CA TRP A 127 20.34 -20.91 7.86
C TRP A 127 21.52 -21.32 6.96
N PRO A 128 22.74 -20.85 7.26
CA PRO A 128 23.96 -21.19 6.50
C PRO A 128 24.27 -22.70 6.46
N ASP A 129 24.95 -23.17 5.41
CA ASP A 129 25.27 -24.61 5.22
C ASP A 129 26.28 -25.17 6.23
N ASP A 130 27.09 -24.30 6.84
CA ASP A 130 28.07 -24.66 7.87
C ASP A 130 27.46 -24.71 9.29
N GLU A 131 26.19 -24.31 9.44
CA GLU A 131 25.46 -24.38 10.69
C GLU A 131 24.59 -25.65 10.78
N SER A 132 24.69 -26.40 11.88
CA SER A 132 23.82 -27.56 12.07
C SER A 132 22.36 -27.15 12.34
N ALA A 133 21.40 -27.96 11.89
CA ALA A 133 19.97 -27.75 12.10
C ALA A 133 19.62 -27.52 13.59
N ALA A 134 20.30 -28.21 14.50
CA ALA A 134 20.10 -28.08 15.94
C ALA A 134 20.54 -26.72 16.49
N VAL A 135 21.66 -26.18 15.99
CA VAL A 135 22.16 -24.86 16.39
C VAL A 135 21.24 -23.76 15.87
N PHE A 136 20.80 -23.86 14.62
CA PHE A 136 19.81 -22.95 14.05
C PHE A 136 18.50 -22.96 14.83
N ALA A 137 17.93 -24.15 15.07
CA ALA A 137 16.67 -24.29 15.81
C ALA A 137 16.76 -23.77 17.25
N ALA A 138 17.90 -23.97 17.93
CA ALA A 138 18.13 -23.44 19.27
C ALA A 138 18.21 -21.90 19.30
N ALA A 139 18.88 -21.30 18.32
CA ALA A 139 18.96 -19.84 18.20
C ALA A 139 17.60 -19.22 17.89
N LEU A 140 16.85 -19.81 16.96
CA LEU A 140 15.48 -19.42 16.64
C LEU A 140 14.56 -19.55 17.86
N LYS A 141 14.67 -20.64 18.63
CA LYS A 141 13.88 -20.83 19.85
C LYS A 141 14.10 -19.71 20.87
N THR A 142 15.34 -19.32 21.11
CA THR A 142 15.68 -18.21 22.01
C THR A 142 15.09 -16.88 21.52
N SER A 143 15.28 -16.56 20.24
CA SER A 143 14.77 -15.31 19.65
C SER A 143 13.24 -15.26 19.64
N ALA A 144 12.57 -16.37 19.32
CA ALA A 144 11.12 -16.48 19.35
C ALA A 144 10.55 -16.32 20.77
N ALA A 145 11.21 -16.89 21.79
CA ALA A 145 10.82 -16.70 23.19
C ALA A 145 10.92 -15.24 23.63
N THR A 146 12.03 -14.57 23.30
CA THR A 146 12.20 -13.12 23.54
C THR A 146 11.14 -12.31 22.80
N SER A 147 10.87 -12.64 21.53
CA SER A 147 9.90 -11.92 20.70
C SER A 147 8.45 -12.09 21.17
N ALA A 148 8.14 -13.23 21.78
CA ALA A 148 6.86 -13.56 22.40
C ALA A 148 6.73 -13.06 23.85
N GLY A 149 7.83 -12.65 24.50
CA GLY A 149 7.82 -12.29 25.92
C GLY A 149 7.54 -13.48 26.85
N VAL A 150 7.80 -14.73 26.41
CA VAL A 150 7.54 -15.95 27.19
C VAL A 150 8.82 -16.69 27.53
N ALA A 151 8.75 -17.59 28.52
CA ALA A 151 9.86 -18.46 28.87
C ALA A 151 10.18 -19.45 27.72
N CYS A 152 11.46 -19.80 27.54
CA CYS A 152 11.90 -20.64 26.42
C CYS A 152 11.26 -22.05 26.41
N ASP A 153 10.90 -22.62 27.56
CA ASP A 153 10.21 -23.91 27.63
C ASP A 153 8.79 -23.87 27.05
N LEU A 154 8.21 -22.68 26.95
CA LEU A 154 6.93 -22.41 26.30
C LEU A 154 7.04 -22.22 24.78
N VAL A 155 8.26 -22.32 24.22
CA VAL A 155 8.49 -22.27 22.78
C VAL A 155 9.01 -23.61 22.27
N THR A 156 8.40 -24.13 21.22
CA THR A 156 8.89 -25.28 20.46
C THR A 156 9.26 -24.86 19.05
N VAL A 157 10.35 -25.42 18.53
CA VAL A 157 10.83 -25.19 17.17
C VAL A 157 11.01 -26.56 16.52
N GLY A 158 10.38 -26.73 15.37
CA GLY A 158 10.48 -27.95 14.56
C GLY A 158 11.85 -28.09 13.91
N THR A 159 12.09 -29.25 13.30
CA THR A 159 13.32 -29.45 12.53
C THR A 159 13.29 -28.58 11.27
N PRO A 160 14.26 -27.69 11.03
CA PRO A 160 14.30 -26.88 9.82
C PRO A 160 14.53 -27.76 8.59
N VAL A 161 13.85 -27.44 7.49
CA VAL A 161 13.91 -28.20 6.23
C VAL A 161 14.27 -27.26 5.08
N ARG A 162 15.35 -27.57 4.35
CA ARG A 162 15.68 -26.90 3.09
C ARG A 162 14.74 -27.37 1.98
N VAL A 163 14.12 -26.42 1.28
CA VAL A 163 13.22 -26.65 0.15
C VAL A 163 13.89 -26.11 -1.10
N ALA A 164 14.24 -27.02 -2.01
CA ALA A 164 14.88 -26.68 -3.27
C ALA A 164 13.90 -25.96 -4.21
N ALA A 165 14.43 -25.00 -4.98
CA ALA A 165 13.67 -24.34 -6.03
C ALA A 165 13.15 -25.34 -7.08
N SER A 166 11.88 -25.25 -7.45
CA SER A 166 11.31 -26.09 -8.51
C SER A 166 12.00 -25.83 -9.85
N SER A 167 12.55 -26.88 -10.47
CA SER A 167 13.27 -26.81 -11.76
C SER A 167 12.45 -26.30 -12.95
N LYS A 168 11.13 -26.11 -12.80
CA LYS A 168 10.23 -25.60 -13.85
C LYS A 168 10.03 -24.07 -13.82
N ARG A 169 10.43 -23.37 -12.76
CA ARG A 169 10.47 -21.89 -12.70
C ARG A 169 11.82 -21.47 -12.14
N ARG A 170 12.69 -20.98 -13.02
CA ARG A 170 14.09 -20.58 -12.76
C ARG A 170 14.26 -19.35 -11.84
N LEU A 171 13.23 -18.99 -11.08
CA LEU A 171 13.10 -17.73 -10.34
C LEU A 171 12.77 -17.89 -8.84
N LEU A 172 12.51 -19.10 -8.33
CA LEU A 172 12.30 -19.28 -6.90
C LEU A 172 13.66 -19.49 -6.22
N ALA A 173 13.97 -18.68 -5.21
CA ALA A 173 15.15 -18.90 -4.36
C ALA A 173 14.98 -20.19 -3.54
N GLU A 174 16.09 -20.83 -3.15
CA GLU A 174 16.03 -21.90 -2.15
C GLU A 174 15.53 -21.34 -0.82
N THR A 175 14.64 -22.08 -0.16
CA THR A 175 14.03 -21.63 1.10
C THR A 175 14.28 -22.64 2.21
N VAL A 176 14.11 -22.18 3.45
CA VAL A 176 14.10 -22.97 4.67
C VAL A 176 12.71 -22.85 5.25
N THR A 177 12.12 -23.98 5.58
CA THR A 177 10.83 -24.05 6.29
C THR A 177 11.07 -24.54 7.70
N VAL A 178 10.47 -23.88 8.69
CA VAL A 178 10.58 -24.26 10.10
C VAL A 178 9.31 -23.86 10.85
N ASP A 179 8.77 -24.80 11.61
CA ASP A 179 7.61 -24.54 12.46
C ASP A 179 8.05 -23.99 13.81
N VAL A 180 7.35 -22.95 14.29
CA VAL A 180 7.55 -22.36 15.61
C VAL A 180 6.21 -22.35 16.32
N THR A 181 6.15 -22.83 17.57
CA THR A 181 4.96 -22.71 18.41
C THR A 181 5.34 -22.03 19.71
N ALA A 182 4.62 -20.96 20.05
CA ALA A 182 4.74 -20.27 21.34
C ALA A 182 3.46 -20.45 22.15
N ALA A 183 3.60 -20.77 23.44
CA ALA A 183 2.50 -20.93 24.38
C ALA A 183 2.46 -19.74 25.38
N PHE A 184 1.37 -19.00 25.36
CA PHE A 184 1.10 -17.87 26.24
C PHE A 184 0.26 -18.36 27.41
N GLN A 185 0.82 -18.33 28.61
CA GLN A 185 0.11 -18.75 29.82
C GLN A 185 -0.97 -17.74 30.13
N VAL A 186 -2.21 -18.21 30.25
CA VAL A 186 -3.37 -17.40 30.63
C VAL A 186 -3.53 -17.49 32.14
N GLY A 187 -3.36 -16.34 32.81
CA GLY A 187 -3.53 -16.27 34.27
C GLY A 187 -5.00 -16.36 34.71
N ALA A 188 -5.20 -16.44 36.03
CA ALA A 188 -6.53 -16.63 36.62
C ALA A 188 -7.44 -15.38 36.58
N THR A 189 -6.88 -14.20 36.27
CA THR A 189 -7.60 -12.91 36.28
C THR A 189 -7.79 -12.38 34.86
N ASP A 190 -8.84 -11.59 34.62
CA ASP A 190 -9.10 -10.98 33.31
C ASP A 190 -7.93 -10.13 32.84
N ALA A 191 -7.26 -9.40 33.74
CA ALA A 191 -6.06 -8.63 33.40
C ALA A 191 -4.93 -9.53 32.84
N THR A 192 -4.67 -10.66 33.48
CA THR A 192 -3.66 -11.62 33.00
C THR A 192 -4.07 -12.36 31.73
N LYS A 193 -5.37 -12.57 31.49
CA LYS A 193 -5.86 -13.11 30.20
C LYS A 193 -5.71 -12.09 29.09
N ASN A 194 -5.99 -10.83 29.41
CA ASN A 194 -5.95 -9.75 28.45
C ASN A 194 -4.52 -9.50 27.97
N ALA A 195 -3.56 -9.42 28.89
CA ALA A 195 -2.15 -9.33 28.54
C ALA A 195 -1.70 -10.48 27.63
N ALA A 196 -2.06 -11.72 27.96
CA ALA A 196 -1.75 -12.87 27.11
C ALA A 196 -2.37 -12.77 25.71
N THR A 197 -3.57 -12.19 25.58
CA THR A 197 -4.23 -11.98 24.29
C THR A 197 -3.50 -10.92 23.45
N ASP A 198 -3.08 -9.83 24.09
CA ASP A 198 -2.31 -8.77 23.44
C ASP A 198 -0.96 -9.30 22.92
N ASP A 199 -0.27 -10.12 23.73
CA ASP A 199 0.99 -10.78 23.37
C ASP A 199 0.80 -11.80 22.21
N VAL A 200 -0.33 -12.52 22.19
CA VAL A 200 -0.69 -13.45 21.11
C VAL A 200 -0.83 -12.71 19.78
N VAL A 201 -1.55 -11.57 19.75
CA VAL A 201 -1.74 -10.78 18.52
C VAL A 201 -0.40 -10.22 18.05
N ALA A 202 0.42 -9.68 18.95
CA ALA A 202 1.74 -9.16 18.62
C ALA A 202 2.65 -10.26 18.03
N PHE A 203 2.73 -11.43 18.67
CA PHE A 203 3.54 -12.54 18.19
C PHE A 203 3.03 -13.13 16.88
N ALA A 204 1.71 -13.35 16.74
CA ALA A 204 1.11 -13.84 15.51
C ALA A 204 1.41 -12.91 14.33
N THR A 205 1.33 -11.59 14.55
CA THR A 205 1.64 -10.59 13.53
C THR A 205 3.11 -10.67 13.12
N LYS A 206 4.05 -10.75 14.08
CA LYS A 206 5.48 -10.98 13.81
C LYS A 206 5.70 -12.26 13.01
N ALA A 207 5.11 -13.37 13.45
CA ALA A 207 5.31 -14.70 12.87
C ALA A 207 4.76 -14.86 11.45
N MET A 208 3.79 -14.05 11.06
CA MET A 208 3.24 -14.10 9.69
C MET A 208 3.96 -13.15 8.73
N TYR A 209 4.40 -11.99 9.22
CA TYR A 209 4.69 -10.84 8.36
C TYR A 209 6.04 -10.17 8.59
N MET A 210 6.69 -10.48 9.71
CA MET A 210 8.01 -10.02 10.09
C MET A 210 8.81 -11.22 10.61
N THR A 211 8.87 -12.27 9.80
CA THR A 211 9.46 -13.57 10.16
C THR A 211 10.96 -13.46 10.48
N ASP A 212 11.61 -12.44 9.95
CA ASP A 212 12.97 -12.04 10.31
C ASP A 212 13.09 -11.56 11.77
N TRP A 213 12.04 -10.96 12.34
CA TRP A 213 12.06 -10.57 13.76
C TRP A 213 12.08 -11.75 14.70
N LEU A 214 11.61 -12.92 14.26
CA LEU A 214 11.77 -14.17 14.98
C LEU A 214 13.19 -14.75 14.87
N LEU A 215 14.01 -14.29 13.92
CA LEU A 215 15.41 -14.68 13.85
C LEU A 215 16.28 -13.88 14.84
N PRO A 216 17.40 -14.47 15.29
CA PRO A 216 18.44 -13.72 16.01
C PRO A 216 18.83 -12.46 15.25
N ALA A 217 19.16 -11.39 15.99
CA ALA A 217 19.46 -10.07 15.41
C ALA A 217 20.53 -10.14 14.31
N GLU A 218 21.53 -11.00 14.46
CA GLU A 218 22.64 -11.19 13.53
C GLU A 218 22.23 -11.86 12.21
N LYS A 219 21.03 -12.46 12.18
CA LYS A 219 20.50 -13.22 11.03
C LYS A 219 19.30 -12.53 10.38
N ARG A 220 18.88 -11.36 10.86
CA ARG A 220 17.79 -10.60 10.25
C ARG A 220 18.27 -10.01 8.91
N SER A 221 17.45 -10.14 7.88
CA SER A 221 17.75 -9.67 6.51
C SER A 221 16.44 -9.38 5.78
N SER A 222 16.48 -8.51 4.78
CA SER A 222 15.30 -7.99 4.06
C SER A 222 14.79 -9.02 3.09
N ASP A 223 15.71 -9.86 2.64
CA ASP A 223 15.40 -11.04 1.87
C ASP A 223 14.60 -12.04 2.72
N ASN A 224 14.70 -11.99 4.05
CA ASN A 224 13.96 -12.84 4.97
C ASN A 224 12.47 -12.47 5.13
N SER A 225 11.96 -11.52 4.32
CA SER A 225 10.55 -11.14 4.21
C SER A 225 9.71 -12.24 3.54
N ALA A 226 9.75 -13.46 4.09
CA ALA A 226 9.02 -14.57 3.55
C ALA A 226 7.68 -14.75 4.29
N ALA A 227 6.67 -15.20 3.55
CA ALA A 227 5.32 -15.36 4.06
C ALA A 227 5.29 -16.46 5.12
N GLY A 228 4.92 -16.08 6.34
CA GLY A 228 4.56 -17.02 7.39
C GLY A 228 3.05 -17.25 7.40
N THR A 229 2.64 -18.44 7.81
CA THR A 229 1.27 -18.66 8.27
C THR A 229 1.28 -18.77 9.78
N ALA A 230 0.26 -18.27 10.46
CA ALA A 230 0.06 -18.51 11.88
C ALA A 230 -1.37 -19.00 12.13
N ALA A 231 -1.50 -19.92 13.07
CA ALA A 231 -2.75 -20.42 13.61
C ALA A 231 -2.74 -20.21 15.12
N VAL A 232 -3.87 -19.77 15.66
CA VAL A 232 -4.05 -19.56 17.09
C VAL A 232 -5.02 -20.61 17.61
N ALA A 233 -4.66 -21.25 18.73
CA ALA A 233 -5.50 -22.24 19.40
C ALA A 233 -5.47 -22.03 20.91
N ALA A 234 -6.61 -22.11 21.57
CA ALA A 234 -6.72 -21.98 23.02
C ALA A 234 -6.97 -23.35 23.68
N SER A 235 -6.31 -23.63 24.79
CA SER A 235 -6.60 -24.81 25.61
C SER A 235 -7.87 -24.60 26.44
N THR A 236 -8.41 -25.69 26.99
CA THR A 236 -9.53 -25.63 27.95
C THR A 236 -9.21 -24.65 29.09
N GLY A 237 -10.06 -23.63 29.28
CA GLY A 237 -9.88 -22.59 30.30
C GLY A 237 -9.13 -21.33 29.85
N ALA A 238 -8.55 -21.34 28.64
CA ALA A 238 -7.90 -20.20 27.98
C ALA A 238 -8.73 -19.62 26.82
N ALA A 239 -10.03 -19.97 26.76
CA ALA A 239 -10.92 -19.52 25.70
C ALA A 239 -10.89 -17.99 25.59
N LEU A 240 -10.65 -17.50 24.38
CA LEU A 240 -10.68 -16.08 24.07
C LEU A 240 -12.14 -15.63 24.06
N PRO A 241 -12.44 -14.42 24.57
CA PRO A 241 -13.81 -13.94 24.66
C PRO A 241 -14.34 -13.55 23.27
N CYS A 242 -14.84 -14.54 22.52
CA CYS A 242 -15.41 -14.35 21.19
C CYS A 242 -16.94 -14.54 21.19
N PRO A 243 -17.71 -13.66 20.50
CA PRO A 243 -17.24 -12.50 19.73
C PRO A 243 -16.66 -11.41 20.63
N ALA A 244 -15.77 -10.58 20.05
CA ALA A 244 -15.16 -9.46 20.75
C ALA A 244 -16.23 -8.57 21.40
N SER A 245 -15.93 -8.06 22.59
CA SER A 245 -16.89 -7.28 23.38
C SER A 245 -17.22 -5.91 22.79
N LYS A 246 -16.35 -5.39 21.91
CA LYS A 246 -16.46 -4.08 21.28
C LYS A 246 -16.33 -4.22 19.77
N THR A 247 -17.04 -3.37 19.03
CA THR A 247 -16.86 -3.26 17.58
C THR A 247 -15.66 -2.37 17.22
N TYR A 248 -15.28 -2.38 15.95
CA TYR A 248 -14.25 -1.48 15.42
C TYR A 248 -14.62 0.00 15.68
N GLU A 249 -15.88 0.39 15.43
CA GLU A 249 -16.34 1.77 15.64
C GLU A 249 -16.25 2.19 17.11
N GLU A 250 -16.54 1.28 18.05
CA GLU A 250 -16.38 1.55 19.48
C GLU A 250 -14.90 1.70 19.86
N ALA A 251 -14.00 0.95 19.23
CA ALA A 251 -12.56 1.08 19.44
C ALA A 251 -12.01 2.41 18.88
N VAL A 252 -12.52 2.85 17.72
CA VAL A 252 -12.21 4.17 17.17
C VAL A 252 -12.70 5.28 18.10
N ALA A 253 -13.93 5.17 18.62
CA ALA A 253 -14.47 6.15 19.57
C ALA A 253 -13.64 6.25 20.87
N LEU A 254 -13.08 5.13 21.34
CA LEU A 254 -12.12 5.12 22.47
C LEU A 254 -10.83 5.86 22.11
N SER A 255 -10.30 5.66 20.90
CA SER A 255 -9.11 6.36 20.41
C SER A 255 -9.36 7.88 20.31
N ASP A 256 -10.52 8.29 19.81
CA ASP A 256 -10.93 9.69 19.71
C ASP A 256 -11.09 10.35 21.09
N ALA A 257 -11.50 9.57 22.10
CA ALA A 257 -11.60 10.01 23.48
C ALA A 257 -10.23 10.06 24.22
N GLY A 258 -9.15 9.61 23.57
CA GLY A 258 -7.82 9.51 24.18
C GLY A 258 -7.60 8.29 25.08
N SER A 259 -8.56 7.35 25.11
CA SER A 259 -8.49 6.09 25.85
C SER A 259 -7.74 5.03 25.05
N TYR A 260 -6.48 5.28 24.75
CA TYR A 260 -5.70 4.48 23.80
C TYR A 260 -5.45 3.04 24.26
N GLU A 261 -5.23 2.82 25.56
CA GLU A 261 -5.04 1.47 26.10
C GLU A 261 -6.31 0.63 25.98
N GLU A 262 -7.48 1.22 26.21
CA GLU A 262 -8.78 0.55 26.04
C GLU A 262 -9.08 0.30 24.55
N ALA A 263 -8.72 1.24 23.67
CA ALA A 263 -8.86 1.08 22.23
C ALA A 263 -7.98 -0.05 21.68
N ALA A 264 -6.70 -0.08 22.07
CA ALA A 264 -5.77 -1.15 21.69
C ALA A 264 -6.27 -2.52 22.16
N ARG A 265 -6.79 -2.59 23.40
CA ARG A 265 -7.41 -3.82 23.92
C ARG A 265 -8.58 -4.28 23.07
N ALA A 266 -9.51 -3.39 22.71
CA ALA A 266 -10.66 -3.71 21.88
C ALA A 266 -10.26 -4.24 20.49
N LEU A 267 -9.25 -3.62 19.88
CA LEU A 267 -8.71 -4.02 18.58
C LEU A 267 -8.00 -5.39 18.66
N ASN A 268 -7.25 -5.64 19.73
CA ASN A 268 -6.66 -6.97 19.98
C ASN A 268 -7.72 -8.05 20.16
N ASP A 269 -8.86 -7.77 20.82
CA ASP A 269 -9.97 -8.75 20.91
C ASP A 269 -10.54 -9.09 19.53
N LEU A 270 -10.74 -8.09 18.67
CA LEU A 270 -11.22 -8.29 17.29
C LEU A 270 -10.25 -9.16 16.48
N LEU A 271 -8.96 -8.85 16.55
CA LEU A 271 -7.89 -9.59 15.87
C LEU A 271 -7.78 -11.03 16.39
N ALA A 272 -7.79 -11.21 17.71
CA ALA A 272 -7.75 -12.52 18.35
C ALA A 272 -8.91 -13.42 17.91
N CYS A 273 -10.14 -12.87 17.85
CA CYS A 273 -11.30 -13.63 17.36
C CYS A 273 -11.21 -13.99 15.88
N ALA A 274 -10.65 -13.12 15.05
CA ALA A 274 -10.40 -13.44 13.64
C ALA A 274 -9.40 -14.60 13.50
N TYR A 275 -8.33 -14.60 14.29
CA TYR A 275 -7.36 -15.69 14.32
C TYR A 275 -7.99 -17.03 14.75
N GLU A 276 -8.81 -17.05 15.81
CA GLU A 276 -9.48 -18.26 16.30
C GLU A 276 -10.45 -18.85 15.28
N SER A 277 -11.13 -18.00 14.49
CA SER A 277 -12.05 -18.44 13.44
C SER A 277 -11.38 -19.17 12.27
N GLY A 278 -10.04 -19.09 12.15
CA GLY A 278 -9.26 -19.73 11.08
C GLY A 278 -9.49 -19.16 9.68
N ALA A 279 -10.24 -18.06 9.56
CA ALA A 279 -10.53 -17.42 8.28
C ALA A 279 -9.36 -16.52 7.86
N SER A 280 -8.39 -17.05 7.11
CA SER A 280 -7.34 -16.24 6.48
C SER A 280 -7.90 -15.11 5.61
N ALA A 281 -9.12 -15.27 5.08
CA ALA A 281 -9.87 -14.22 4.41
C ALA A 281 -10.20 -13.04 5.34
N ALA A 282 -10.60 -13.28 6.60
CA ALA A 282 -10.92 -12.22 7.56
C ALA A 282 -9.67 -11.39 7.90
N LEU A 283 -8.53 -12.05 8.17
CA LEU A 283 -7.27 -11.36 8.50
C LEU A 283 -6.69 -10.53 7.34
N ASN A 284 -7.08 -10.83 6.10
CA ASN A 284 -6.71 -10.07 4.90
C ASN A 284 -7.72 -8.97 4.56
N ASP A 285 -8.73 -8.75 5.39
CA ASP A 285 -9.67 -7.63 5.27
C ASP A 285 -9.51 -6.63 6.44
N MET A 286 -8.63 -6.92 7.40
CA MET A 286 -8.50 -6.17 8.67
C MET A 286 -7.40 -5.09 8.66
N ALA A 287 -7.19 -4.44 7.51
CA ALA A 287 -6.19 -3.38 7.39
C ALA A 287 -6.49 -2.19 8.31
N ASP A 288 -7.77 -1.85 8.45
CA ASP A 288 -8.27 -0.77 9.32
C ASP A 288 -7.99 -1.05 10.80
N GLU A 289 -8.23 -2.28 11.27
CA GLU A 289 -7.97 -2.69 12.66
C GLU A 289 -6.48 -2.61 12.99
N PHE A 290 -5.61 -3.12 12.10
CA PHE A 290 -4.16 -3.02 12.29
C PHE A 290 -3.69 -1.57 12.25
N ASN A 291 -4.22 -0.76 11.34
CA ASN A 291 -3.92 0.67 11.28
C ASN A 291 -4.29 1.38 12.59
N MET A 292 -5.51 1.16 13.09
CA MET A 292 -5.97 1.78 14.34
C MET A 292 -5.27 1.22 15.57
N LEU A 293 -4.87 -0.06 15.56
CA LEU A 293 -4.10 -0.65 16.64
C LEU A 293 -2.72 0.00 16.70
N GLY A 294 -2.06 0.17 15.55
CA GLY A 294 -0.83 0.94 15.44
C GLY A 294 -0.98 2.37 15.98
N TYR A 295 -2.09 3.05 15.66
CA TYR A 295 -2.42 4.38 16.18
C TYR A 295 -2.58 4.40 17.70
N ALA A 296 -3.41 3.52 18.25
CA ALA A 296 -3.63 3.43 19.70
C ALA A 296 -2.32 3.11 20.45
N THR A 297 -1.54 2.13 19.97
CA THR A 297 -0.24 1.77 20.55
C THR A 297 0.76 2.92 20.53
N ARG A 298 0.81 3.73 19.45
CA ARG A 298 1.68 4.91 19.36
C ARG A 298 1.28 6.04 20.30
N LYS A 299 -0.02 6.17 20.55
CA LYS A 299 -0.61 7.30 21.28
C LYS A 299 -0.80 7.04 22.78
N ALA A 300 -0.69 5.78 23.21
CA ALA A 300 -0.73 5.36 24.60
C ALA A 300 0.24 6.14 25.51
N ALA A 301 -0.01 6.12 26.82
CA ALA A 301 0.81 6.84 27.80
C ALA A 301 2.28 6.38 27.81
N SER A 302 2.53 5.11 27.47
CA SER A 302 3.85 4.52 27.23
C SER A 302 3.89 3.95 25.81
N PRO A 303 4.24 4.77 24.80
CA PRO A 303 4.23 4.33 23.41
C PRO A 303 5.22 3.20 23.13
N ASP A 304 4.74 2.14 22.49
CA ASP A 304 5.60 1.15 21.83
C ASP A 304 5.67 1.48 20.33
N THR A 305 6.68 2.26 19.96
CA THR A 305 6.84 2.73 18.57
C THR A 305 7.23 1.61 17.61
N GLU A 306 7.91 0.56 18.09
CA GLU A 306 8.29 -0.58 17.24
C GLU A 306 7.07 -1.42 16.91
N LEU A 307 6.25 -1.72 17.92
CA LEU A 307 5.04 -2.49 17.74
C LEU A 307 4.01 -1.71 16.91
N SER A 308 3.93 -0.39 17.10
CA SER A 308 3.13 0.48 16.24
C SER A 308 3.56 0.43 14.78
N GLU A 309 4.87 0.54 14.50
CA GLU A 309 5.41 0.44 13.14
C GLU A 309 5.03 -0.90 12.49
N LEU A 310 5.15 -1.99 13.26
CA LEU A 310 4.78 -3.33 12.84
C LEU A 310 3.31 -3.42 12.45
N TYR A 311 2.40 -2.83 13.21
CA TYR A 311 0.98 -2.83 12.88
C TYR A 311 0.64 -1.99 11.65
N TYR A 312 1.26 -0.82 11.45
CA TYR A 312 1.07 -0.06 10.21
C TYR A 312 1.59 -0.81 8.99
N LYS A 313 2.78 -1.42 9.09
CA LYS A 313 3.35 -2.25 8.03
C LYS A 313 2.44 -3.43 7.71
N ARG A 314 1.82 -4.03 8.73
CA ARG A 314 0.83 -5.09 8.55
C ARG A 314 -0.40 -4.59 7.78
N ALA A 315 -0.95 -3.44 8.15
CA ALA A 315 -2.06 -2.82 7.42
C ALA A 315 -1.71 -2.60 5.93
N LEU A 316 -0.51 -2.07 5.65
CA LEU A 316 -0.04 -1.82 4.28
C LEU A 316 0.26 -3.08 3.47
N GLN A 317 0.53 -4.21 4.13
CA GLN A 317 0.67 -5.48 3.45
C GLN A 317 -0.69 -6.06 3.05
N ILE A 318 -1.73 -5.81 3.85
CA ILE A 318 -3.11 -6.17 3.54
C ILE A 318 -3.62 -5.28 2.40
N ASP A 319 -3.51 -3.96 2.58
CA ASP A 319 -3.91 -2.94 1.62
C ASP A 319 -2.73 -1.96 1.38
N PRO A 320 -1.96 -2.16 0.30
CA PRO A 320 -0.86 -1.26 -0.08
C PRO A 320 -1.30 0.17 -0.40
N THR A 321 -2.59 0.41 -0.63
CA THR A 321 -3.17 1.73 -0.93
C THR A 321 -3.82 2.39 0.28
N HIS A 322 -3.67 1.80 1.47
CA HIS A 322 -4.28 2.30 2.69
C HIS A 322 -3.67 3.65 3.11
N GLN A 323 -4.42 4.72 2.85
CA GLN A 323 -3.97 6.10 3.07
C GLN A 323 -3.69 6.38 4.56
N GLY A 324 -4.57 5.93 5.46
CA GLY A 324 -4.43 6.11 6.92
C GLY A 324 -3.12 5.52 7.47
N ALA A 325 -2.87 4.23 7.20
CA ALA A 325 -1.64 3.54 7.58
C ALA A 325 -0.39 4.19 6.98
N THR A 326 -0.43 4.63 5.72
CA THR A 326 0.70 5.34 5.11
C THR A 326 0.98 6.67 5.82
N GLY A 327 -0.06 7.44 6.15
CA GLY A 327 0.04 8.70 6.89
C GLY A 327 0.56 8.52 8.31
N TYR A 328 -0.03 7.62 9.09
CA TYR A 328 0.38 7.38 10.46
C TYR A 328 1.78 6.78 10.56
N LEU A 329 2.17 5.93 9.60
CA LEU A 329 3.54 5.44 9.49
C LEU A 329 4.53 6.59 9.20
N GLY A 330 4.18 7.50 8.30
CA GLY A 330 4.97 8.71 8.05
C GLY A 330 5.12 9.60 9.29
N GLU A 331 4.04 9.81 10.05
CA GLU A 331 4.09 10.57 11.30
C GLU A 331 4.99 9.88 12.33
N LEU A 332 4.91 8.56 12.44
CA LEU A 332 5.78 7.77 13.30
C LEU A 332 7.26 7.96 12.91
N TYR A 333 7.55 8.02 11.61
CA TYR A 333 8.91 8.30 11.13
C TYR A 333 9.38 9.71 11.42
N VAL A 334 8.51 10.70 11.39
CA VAL A 334 8.83 12.04 11.90
C VAL A 334 9.12 11.97 13.41
N GLN A 335 8.26 11.32 14.19
CA GLN A 335 8.38 11.18 15.65
C GLN A 335 9.67 10.47 16.07
N THR A 336 10.11 9.47 15.31
CA THR A 336 11.32 8.67 15.58
C THR A 336 12.56 9.21 14.87
N ASN A 337 12.50 10.41 14.30
CA ASN A 337 13.59 11.07 13.58
C ASN A 337 14.14 10.28 12.37
N GLN A 338 13.31 9.43 11.76
CA GLN A 338 13.61 8.69 10.54
C GLN A 338 13.16 9.50 9.31
N LEU A 339 13.78 10.66 9.09
CA LEU A 339 13.27 11.66 8.14
C LEU A 339 13.29 11.23 6.67
N GLY A 340 14.20 10.32 6.28
CA GLY A 340 14.20 9.73 4.94
C GLY A 340 12.93 8.92 4.68
N LEU A 341 12.57 8.06 5.65
CA LEU A 341 11.34 7.27 5.65
C LEU A 341 10.07 8.13 5.65
N ALA A 342 10.09 9.26 6.38
CA ALA A 342 8.98 10.22 6.37
C ALA A 342 8.76 10.85 4.98
N ARG A 343 9.83 11.12 4.22
CA ARG A 343 9.71 11.62 2.84
C ARG A 343 9.21 10.55 1.89
N GLU A 344 9.72 9.33 1.99
CA GLU A 344 9.23 8.22 1.16
C GLU A 344 7.73 7.95 1.38
N THR A 345 7.25 8.04 2.62
CA THR A 345 5.82 7.89 2.93
C THR A 345 5.00 9.08 2.44
N LEU A 346 5.55 10.30 2.49
CA LEU A 346 4.94 11.49 1.89
C LEU A 346 4.79 11.33 0.37
N ASP A 347 5.82 10.85 -0.32
CA ASP A 347 5.82 10.64 -1.76
C ASP A 347 4.77 9.60 -2.18
N LYS A 348 4.62 8.52 -1.40
CA LYS A 348 3.52 7.56 -1.56
C LYS A 348 2.16 8.22 -1.42
N LEU A 349 1.96 9.08 -0.41
CA LEU A 349 0.70 9.80 -0.24
C LEU A 349 0.43 10.81 -1.35
N LYS A 350 1.46 11.48 -1.89
CA LYS A 350 1.32 12.36 -3.06
C LYS A 350 0.80 11.60 -4.28
N MET A 351 1.22 10.34 -4.46
CA MET A 351 0.70 9.46 -5.53
C MET A 351 -0.73 8.97 -5.25
N MET A 352 -1.05 8.61 -4.01
CA MET A 352 -2.37 8.09 -3.62
C MET A 352 -3.45 9.18 -3.52
N CYS A 353 -3.04 10.42 -3.25
CA CYS A 353 -3.91 11.56 -3.00
C CYS A 353 -3.56 12.75 -3.91
N PRO A 354 -3.58 12.57 -5.24
CA PRO A 354 -3.20 13.63 -6.16
C PRO A 354 -4.24 14.77 -6.11
N PRO A 355 -3.82 16.02 -6.32
CA PRO A 355 -4.77 17.11 -6.55
C PRO A 355 -5.77 16.77 -7.69
N PRO A 356 -7.03 17.24 -7.67
CA PRO A 356 -7.67 18.05 -6.63
C PRO A 356 -8.31 17.21 -5.50
N ASN A 357 -7.96 15.93 -5.36
CA ASN A 357 -8.58 15.04 -4.39
C ASN A 357 -7.56 14.67 -3.31
N ASP A 358 -7.17 15.66 -2.50
CA ASP A 358 -6.34 15.43 -1.32
C ASP A 358 -6.95 14.38 -0.38
N CYS A 359 -6.12 13.83 0.49
CA CYS A 359 -6.60 13.04 1.61
C CYS A 359 -6.11 13.60 2.94
N VAL A 360 -6.86 13.29 4.00
CA VAL A 360 -6.53 13.68 5.38
C VAL A 360 -5.11 13.25 5.75
N ALA A 361 -4.72 12.02 5.40
CA ALA A 361 -3.40 11.47 5.68
C ALA A 361 -2.24 12.33 5.13
N LEU A 362 -2.35 12.81 3.89
CA LEU A 362 -1.34 13.68 3.27
C LEU A 362 -1.21 15.00 4.03
N GLY A 363 -2.34 15.62 4.39
CA GLY A 363 -2.36 16.83 5.20
C GLY A 363 -1.72 16.64 6.59
N VAL A 364 -2.07 15.56 7.28
CA VAL A 364 -1.55 15.28 8.63
C VAL A 364 -0.04 15.02 8.61
N LEU A 365 0.48 14.26 7.64
CA LEU A 365 1.93 14.04 7.52
C LEU A 365 2.68 15.34 7.23
N ARG A 366 2.17 16.17 6.32
CA ARG A 366 2.74 17.50 6.04
C ARG A 366 2.79 18.38 7.29
N TYR A 367 1.75 18.32 8.14
CA TYR A 367 1.77 19.00 9.43
C TYR A 367 2.95 18.54 10.28
N ALA A 368 3.05 17.22 10.49
CA ALA A 368 4.05 16.62 11.36
C ALA A 368 5.45 16.99 10.87
N MET A 369 5.69 16.90 9.57
CA MET A 369 6.94 17.32 8.93
C MET A 369 7.22 18.81 9.16
N SER A 370 6.24 19.69 8.89
CA SER A 370 6.39 21.15 9.04
C SER A 370 6.76 21.57 10.46
N VAL A 371 6.03 21.08 11.48
CA VAL A 371 6.29 21.46 12.88
C VAL A 371 7.62 20.90 13.41
N ASN A 372 8.19 19.90 12.74
CA ASN A 372 9.51 19.33 13.03
C ASN A 372 10.61 19.83 12.08
N ASN A 373 10.37 20.91 11.31
CA ASN A 373 11.31 21.49 10.36
C ASN A 373 11.83 20.51 9.28
N VAL A 374 11.01 19.52 8.91
CA VAL A 374 11.32 18.55 7.86
C VAL A 374 10.85 19.11 6.53
N VAL A 375 11.80 19.36 5.63
CA VAL A 375 11.49 19.73 4.24
C VAL A 375 10.97 18.53 3.45
N GLU A 376 9.93 18.72 2.63
CA GLU A 376 9.34 17.65 1.81
C GLU A 376 10.36 17.04 0.83
N GLY A 377 11.28 17.86 0.31
CA GLY A 377 12.17 17.47 -0.79
C GLY A 377 11.49 17.63 -2.16
N ALA A 378 12.24 17.42 -3.24
CA ALA A 378 11.69 17.37 -4.59
C ALA A 378 11.06 15.99 -4.81
N PHE A 379 9.77 15.94 -5.15
CA PHE A 379 9.11 14.69 -5.52
C PHE A 379 9.32 14.45 -7.01
N VAL A 380 9.96 13.34 -7.37
CA VAL A 380 10.11 12.90 -8.76
C VAL A 380 9.08 11.81 -9.02
N ARG A 381 8.27 11.99 -10.05
CA ARG A 381 7.28 10.99 -10.48
C ARG A 381 7.60 10.52 -11.89
N ASP A 382 7.81 9.22 -12.03
CA ASP A 382 7.89 8.61 -13.34
C ASP A 382 6.52 8.60 -14.02
N VAL A 383 6.53 9.02 -15.27
CA VAL A 383 5.42 8.94 -16.20
C VAL A 383 5.81 7.89 -17.23
N ALA A 384 5.12 6.76 -17.22
CA ALA A 384 5.27 5.70 -18.22
C ALA A 384 4.76 6.21 -19.59
N TRP A 385 5.52 7.09 -20.22
CA TRP A 385 5.10 7.88 -21.35
C TRP A 385 4.75 7.01 -22.55
N ASN A 386 5.44 5.87 -22.71
CA ASN A 386 5.11 4.81 -23.68
C ASN A 386 3.63 4.38 -23.64
N ASP A 387 2.99 4.41 -22.47
CA ASP A 387 1.64 3.88 -22.25
C ASP A 387 0.58 4.99 -22.14
N CYS A 388 0.95 6.25 -22.32
CA CYS A 388 0.06 7.41 -22.12
C CYS A 388 -0.97 7.64 -23.23
N PHE A 389 -1.39 6.61 -23.96
CA PHE A 389 -2.42 6.70 -25.01
C PHE A 389 -3.83 6.85 -24.42
N ASP A 390 -4.81 7.21 -25.26
CA ASP A 390 -6.20 7.42 -24.86
C ASP A 390 -6.35 8.36 -23.65
N LEU A 391 -5.43 9.33 -23.52
CA LEU A 391 -5.33 10.28 -22.40
C LEU A 391 -5.06 9.60 -21.03
N ALA A 392 -4.50 8.40 -20.99
CA ALA A 392 -4.28 7.64 -19.74
C ALA A 392 -3.47 8.40 -18.68
N CYS A 393 -2.58 9.29 -19.10
CA CYS A 393 -1.76 10.09 -18.19
C CYS A 393 -2.31 11.50 -17.93
N SER A 394 -3.47 11.86 -18.51
CA SER A 394 -4.03 13.20 -18.48
C SER A 394 -5.38 13.24 -17.75
N PRO A 395 -5.65 14.24 -16.88
CA PRO A 395 -4.74 15.28 -16.44
C PRO A 395 -3.78 14.77 -15.35
N MET A 396 -2.54 15.24 -15.40
CA MET A 396 -1.56 15.10 -14.33
C MET A 396 -1.68 16.28 -13.38
N ASN A 397 -1.59 16.03 -12.08
CA ASN A 397 -1.62 17.08 -11.08
C ASN A 397 -0.43 16.93 -10.13
N ILE A 398 0.33 18.00 -9.97
CA ILE A 398 1.57 18.06 -9.18
C ILE A 398 1.64 19.38 -8.42
N THR A 399 2.64 19.54 -7.56
CA THR A 399 2.92 20.78 -6.83
C THR A 399 4.19 21.46 -7.32
N VAL A 400 4.30 22.77 -7.10
CA VAL A 400 5.53 23.53 -7.38
C VAL A 400 6.72 22.86 -6.69
N GLY A 401 7.78 22.63 -7.47
CA GLY A 401 9.02 21.99 -7.05
C GLY A 401 9.12 20.51 -7.42
N ASP A 402 8.00 19.86 -7.79
CA ASP A 402 7.97 18.47 -8.25
C ASP A 402 8.59 18.33 -9.65
N THR A 403 9.05 17.12 -9.95
CA THR A 403 9.61 16.73 -11.24
C THR A 403 8.80 15.58 -11.84
N LEU A 404 8.51 15.65 -13.13
CA LEU A 404 8.05 14.49 -13.89
C LEU A 404 9.21 13.95 -14.71
N ASN A 405 9.47 12.65 -14.59
CA ASN A 405 10.41 11.93 -15.44
C ASN A 405 9.61 11.15 -16.48
N PHE A 406 9.65 11.60 -17.73
CA PHE A 406 8.98 10.96 -18.85
C PHE A 406 9.82 9.77 -19.32
N VAL A 407 9.36 8.55 -19.04
CA VAL A 407 10.06 7.31 -19.40
C VAL A 407 9.51 6.80 -20.73
N TYR A 408 10.35 6.81 -21.77
CA TYR A 408 9.95 6.38 -23.12
C TYR A 408 11.08 5.76 -23.95
N SER A 409 10.69 4.97 -24.96
CA SER A 409 11.60 4.39 -25.96
C SER A 409 11.78 5.30 -27.18
N GLU A 410 12.70 4.96 -28.08
CA GLU A 410 12.98 5.75 -29.30
C GLU A 410 11.78 5.95 -30.25
N ALA A 411 10.67 5.23 -30.02
CA ALA A 411 9.42 5.41 -30.73
C ALA A 411 8.65 6.68 -30.33
N HIS A 412 9.04 7.36 -29.25
CA HIS A 412 8.33 8.51 -28.70
C HIS A 412 9.27 9.69 -28.44
N ASP A 413 8.68 10.86 -28.36
CA ASP A 413 9.31 12.10 -27.94
C ASP A 413 8.39 12.83 -26.95
N VAL A 414 8.91 13.90 -26.34
CA VAL A 414 8.14 14.80 -25.48
C VAL A 414 8.25 16.20 -26.05
N VAL A 415 7.12 16.72 -26.54
CA VAL A 415 7.00 18.06 -27.09
C VAL A 415 6.14 18.91 -26.19
N LYS A 416 6.68 20.02 -25.70
CA LYS A 416 5.93 21.03 -24.94
C LYS A 416 5.23 21.97 -25.92
N VAL A 417 3.92 22.07 -25.81
CA VAL A 417 3.10 22.94 -26.67
C VAL A 417 2.63 24.18 -25.90
N ALA A 418 2.32 25.25 -26.64
CA ALA A 418 2.15 26.58 -26.06
C ALA A 418 0.90 26.72 -25.18
N ASP A 419 -0.20 26.07 -25.56
CA ASP A 419 -1.51 26.24 -24.93
C ASP A 419 -2.45 25.05 -25.20
N ALA A 420 -3.66 25.13 -24.64
CA ALA A 420 -4.70 24.13 -24.80
C ALA A 420 -5.13 23.92 -26.26
N ALA A 421 -5.11 24.97 -27.10
CA ALA A 421 -5.51 24.84 -28.49
C ALA A 421 -4.49 24.02 -29.27
N ALA A 422 -3.20 24.31 -29.08
CA ALA A 422 -2.09 23.55 -29.65
C ALA A 422 -2.10 22.09 -29.19
N PHE A 423 -2.41 21.86 -27.92
CA PHE A 423 -2.61 20.52 -27.35
C PHE A 423 -3.76 19.76 -28.00
N GLU A 424 -4.89 20.41 -28.25
CA GLU A 424 -6.03 19.74 -28.88
C GLU A 424 -5.78 19.37 -30.34
N THR A 425 -5.09 20.23 -31.08
CA THR A 425 -4.81 19.99 -32.51
C THR A 425 -3.50 19.26 -32.77
N CYS A 426 -2.77 18.84 -31.73
CA CYS A 426 -1.43 18.26 -31.87
C CYS A 426 -0.50 19.14 -32.71
N ALA A 427 -0.51 20.44 -32.45
CA ALA A 427 0.31 21.39 -33.20
C ALA A 427 1.80 21.24 -32.86
N ASP A 428 2.66 21.78 -33.72
CA ASP A 428 4.10 21.85 -33.49
C ASP A 428 4.41 22.58 -32.17
N GLY A 429 5.47 22.16 -31.50
CA GLY A 429 5.92 22.73 -30.24
C GLY A 429 7.44 22.65 -30.09
N VAL A 430 7.90 22.81 -28.85
CA VAL A 430 9.32 22.66 -28.52
C VAL A 430 9.57 21.22 -28.09
N THR A 431 10.35 20.47 -28.86
CA THR A 431 10.83 19.14 -28.42
C THR A 431 11.75 19.33 -27.22
N VAL A 432 11.30 18.84 -26.08
CA VAL A 432 12.03 18.90 -24.80
C VAL A 432 12.65 17.56 -24.43
N GLY A 433 12.05 16.45 -24.89
CA GLY A 433 12.64 15.11 -24.86
C GLY A 433 12.69 14.54 -26.27
N ALA A 434 13.88 14.26 -26.79
CA ALA A 434 14.07 13.70 -28.14
C ALA A 434 13.97 12.17 -28.15
N THR A 435 13.76 11.58 -29.32
CA THR A 435 13.65 10.12 -29.52
C THR A 435 14.94 9.38 -29.22
N ASP A 436 16.10 10.02 -29.38
CA ASP A 436 17.42 9.42 -29.16
C ASP A 436 17.93 9.59 -27.71
N ALA A 437 17.10 10.12 -26.80
CA ALA A 437 17.50 10.40 -25.42
C ALA A 437 17.79 9.16 -24.57
N GLY A 438 17.43 7.95 -25.05
CA GLY A 438 17.85 6.64 -24.50
C GLY A 438 17.33 6.28 -23.09
N ALA A 439 17.00 7.26 -22.24
CA ALA A 439 16.67 7.08 -20.84
C ALA A 439 15.48 7.93 -20.33
N GLY A 440 14.82 8.73 -21.18
CA GLY A 440 13.69 9.58 -20.80
C GLY A 440 14.00 11.08 -20.73
N TYR A 441 13.05 11.87 -20.22
CA TYR A 441 13.15 13.33 -20.07
C TYR A 441 12.63 13.80 -18.71
N GLU A 442 13.46 14.50 -17.94
CA GLU A 442 13.04 15.12 -16.68
C GLU A 442 12.58 16.56 -16.87
N HIS A 443 11.40 16.88 -16.37
CA HIS A 443 10.86 18.24 -16.32
C HIS A 443 10.53 18.62 -14.87
N ARG A 444 11.24 19.63 -14.35
CA ARG A 444 10.95 20.20 -13.04
C ARG A 444 10.02 21.40 -13.16
N PHE A 445 8.97 21.42 -12.33
CA PHE A 445 7.90 22.42 -12.39
C PHE A 445 8.11 23.49 -11.32
N GLU A 446 8.72 24.62 -11.69
CA GLU A 446 9.08 25.69 -10.74
C GLU A 446 7.97 26.73 -10.52
N ASN A 447 6.91 26.72 -11.33
CA ASN A 447 5.85 27.73 -11.29
C ASN A 447 4.47 27.08 -11.31
N GLU A 448 3.52 27.69 -10.59
CA GLU A 448 2.10 27.34 -10.68
C GLU A 448 1.57 27.61 -12.10
N GLY A 449 0.64 26.79 -12.57
CA GLY A 449 0.03 26.97 -13.88
C GLY A 449 -0.33 25.65 -14.56
N VAL A 450 -0.56 25.72 -15.86
CA VAL A 450 -0.88 24.56 -16.69
C VAL A 450 0.16 24.45 -17.80
N GLU A 451 0.73 23.27 -17.94
CA GLU A 451 1.64 22.93 -19.02
C GLU A 451 1.07 21.79 -19.87
N TYR A 452 1.43 21.77 -21.15
CA TYR A 452 0.88 20.84 -22.13
C TYR A 452 2.01 20.09 -22.83
N PHE A 453 1.94 18.77 -22.83
CA PHE A 453 2.90 17.89 -23.48
C PHE A 453 2.21 16.96 -24.47
N VAL A 454 2.85 16.71 -25.61
CA VAL A 454 2.37 15.79 -26.66
C VAL A 454 3.52 14.94 -27.19
N CYS A 455 3.21 13.80 -27.79
CA CYS A 455 4.16 13.08 -28.65
C CYS A 455 3.91 13.47 -30.12
N SER A 456 4.94 13.98 -30.81
CA SER A 456 4.83 14.42 -32.21
C SER A 456 4.91 13.27 -33.22
N GLN A 457 5.18 12.05 -32.74
CA GLN A 457 5.44 10.90 -33.58
C GLN A 457 4.17 10.40 -34.27
N GLY A 458 4.07 10.62 -35.58
CA GLY A 458 3.02 10.09 -36.43
C GLY A 458 1.62 10.40 -35.91
N SER A 459 0.85 9.35 -35.60
CA SER A 459 -0.52 9.48 -35.06
C SER A 459 -0.59 9.43 -33.53
N HIS A 460 0.54 9.43 -32.81
CA HIS A 460 0.56 9.18 -31.37
C HIS A 460 -0.23 10.22 -30.57
N CYS A 461 0.00 11.52 -30.80
CA CYS A 461 -0.79 12.56 -30.14
C CYS A 461 -2.28 12.48 -30.48
N ALA A 462 -2.63 12.18 -31.75
CA ALA A 462 -4.03 12.02 -32.17
C ALA A 462 -4.70 10.79 -31.50
N ASN A 463 -3.92 9.76 -31.18
CA ASN A 463 -4.33 8.59 -30.41
C ASN A 463 -4.26 8.82 -28.88
N GLY A 464 -4.09 10.07 -28.44
CA GLY A 464 -4.18 10.44 -27.04
C GLY A 464 -2.86 10.37 -26.26
N GLN A 465 -1.71 10.15 -26.90
CA GLN A 465 -0.38 10.29 -26.25
C GLN A 465 -0.02 11.76 -26.04
N LYS A 466 -0.77 12.38 -25.12
CA LYS A 466 -0.68 13.78 -24.74
C LYS A 466 -1.17 13.97 -23.30
N MET A 467 -0.54 14.89 -22.57
CA MET A 467 -0.83 15.14 -21.16
C MET A 467 -0.94 16.64 -20.85
N VAL A 468 -2.00 16.99 -20.12
CA VAL A 468 -2.13 18.27 -19.43
C VAL A 468 -1.56 18.11 -18.03
N VAL A 469 -0.63 18.97 -17.63
CA VAL A 469 -0.06 19.01 -16.28
C VAL A 469 -0.54 20.26 -15.57
N ASN A 470 -1.31 20.10 -14.50
CA ASN A 470 -1.71 21.18 -13.61
C ASN A 470 -0.74 21.24 -12.42
N VAL A 471 -0.04 22.37 -12.30
CA VAL A 471 0.89 22.66 -11.22
C VAL A 471 0.20 23.53 -10.19
N HIS A 472 0.03 22.99 -8.99
CA HIS A 472 -0.65 23.63 -7.87
C HIS A 472 0.36 24.19 -6.86
N SER A 473 -0.06 25.16 -6.05
CA SER A 473 0.72 25.64 -4.90
C SER A 473 0.99 24.50 -3.92
N ALA A 474 2.20 24.42 -3.35
CA ALA A 474 2.49 23.50 -2.25
C ALA A 474 1.59 23.84 -1.03
N ARG A 475 0.97 22.82 -0.43
CA ARG A 475 0.11 23.01 0.75
C ARG A 475 0.99 23.25 1.98
N THR A 476 0.84 24.40 2.64
CA THR A 476 1.56 24.70 3.89
C THR A 476 0.78 24.33 5.15
N THR A 477 -0.48 23.93 5.02
CA THR A 477 -1.36 23.56 6.15
C THR A 477 -2.22 22.32 5.85
N PRO A 478 -2.49 21.48 6.87
CA PRO A 478 -3.33 20.27 6.72
C PRO A 478 -4.78 20.62 6.37
N SER A 479 -5.44 19.71 5.66
CA SER A 479 -6.89 19.76 5.45
C SER A 479 -7.61 19.44 6.77
N ALA A 480 -7.81 20.44 7.64
CA ALA A 480 -8.64 20.30 8.83
C ALA A 480 -10.10 20.62 8.49
N GLY A 481 -11.02 19.70 8.78
CA GLY A 481 -12.47 19.99 8.77
C GLY A 481 -13.32 19.31 7.68
N GLY A 482 -12.80 18.32 6.95
CA GLY A 482 -13.63 17.50 6.05
C GLY A 482 -14.17 18.22 4.80
N GLU A 483 -13.81 19.48 4.59
CA GLU A 483 -14.09 20.22 3.36
C GLU A 483 -12.79 20.40 2.58
N ALA A 484 -12.76 19.90 1.35
CA ALA A 484 -11.58 19.99 0.48
C ALA A 484 -11.28 21.47 0.18
N PRO A 485 -10.05 21.95 0.38
CA PRO A 485 -9.68 23.29 -0.07
C PRO A 485 -9.79 23.35 -1.60
N SER A 486 -10.35 24.46 -2.09
CA SER A 486 -10.43 24.74 -3.51
C SER A 486 -9.02 24.84 -4.10
N TYR A 487 -8.67 23.87 -4.92
CA TYR A 487 -7.59 24.02 -5.88
C TYR A 487 -7.93 25.22 -6.76
N SER A 488 -6.99 26.14 -6.90
CA SER A 488 -7.15 27.30 -7.78
C SER A 488 -7.06 26.84 -9.23
N LEU A 489 -8.17 26.33 -9.76
CA LEU A 489 -8.50 26.51 -11.16
C LEU A 489 -9.79 27.31 -11.20
N GLN A 490 -9.70 28.58 -11.59
CA GLN A 490 -10.85 29.27 -12.18
C GLN A 490 -11.33 28.44 -13.39
N ALA A 491 -12.64 28.43 -13.60
CA ALA A 491 -13.40 27.41 -14.33
C ALA A 491 -13.21 27.32 -15.86
N GLU A 492 -12.00 27.52 -16.43
CA GLU A 492 -11.83 27.53 -17.89
C GLU A 492 -11.53 26.17 -18.55
N VAL A 493 -11.28 25.09 -17.80
CA VAL A 493 -10.86 23.79 -18.42
C VAL A 493 -11.95 22.71 -18.43
N GLN A 494 -13.11 22.93 -17.80
CA GLN A 494 -14.23 21.96 -17.82
C GLN A 494 -15.18 22.12 -19.04
N SER A 495 -15.09 23.21 -19.81
CA SER A 495 -16.00 23.45 -20.95
C SER A 495 -15.48 22.94 -22.30
N GLY A 496 -14.17 22.71 -22.47
CA GLY A 496 -13.58 22.26 -23.73
C GLY A 496 -13.81 20.78 -24.05
N ALA A 497 -13.70 19.91 -23.04
CA ALA A 497 -13.69 18.46 -23.24
C ALA A 497 -15.06 17.82 -23.50
N ARG A 498 -16.18 18.51 -23.21
CA ARG A 498 -17.54 17.96 -23.42
C ARG A 498 -18.26 18.43 -24.69
N GLN A 499 -17.80 19.49 -25.36
CA GLN A 499 -18.46 19.99 -26.57
C GLN A 499 -18.00 19.30 -27.88
N GLY A 500 -16.85 18.62 -27.87
CA GLY A 500 -16.32 17.93 -29.06
C GLY A 500 -17.08 16.67 -29.51
N VAL A 501 -17.89 16.05 -28.64
CA VAL A 501 -18.55 14.76 -28.94
C VAL A 501 -19.92 14.93 -29.64
N ARG A 502 -20.37 16.16 -29.90
CA ARG A 502 -21.65 16.43 -30.63
C ARG A 502 -21.51 17.21 -31.94
N GLY A 503 -20.30 17.48 -32.43
CA GLY A 503 -20.07 18.21 -33.69
C GLY A 503 -20.17 17.38 -34.98
N GLY A 504 -20.21 16.05 -34.88
CA GLY A 504 -20.25 15.13 -36.03
C GLY A 504 -21.66 14.78 -36.52
N ALA A 505 -22.57 15.75 -36.69
CA ALA A 505 -23.88 15.49 -37.29
C ALA A 505 -24.57 16.74 -37.88
N LEU A 506 -23.85 17.68 -38.49
CA LEU A 506 -24.47 18.78 -39.26
C LEU A 506 -23.60 19.12 -40.49
N ALA A 507 -23.47 18.17 -41.41
CA ALA A 507 -22.96 18.40 -42.76
C ALA A 507 -23.93 17.79 -43.78
N ALA A 508 -25.13 18.36 -43.88
CA ALA A 508 -26.04 18.16 -45.01
C ALA A 508 -27.17 19.22 -45.02
N ALA A 509 -26.86 20.49 -45.26
CA ALA A 509 -27.82 21.46 -45.80
C ALA A 509 -27.14 22.79 -46.15
N ALA A 510 -26.57 22.90 -47.35
CA ALA A 510 -26.36 24.20 -48.00
C ALA A 510 -26.06 24.01 -49.49
N ALA A 511 -27.08 23.76 -50.30
CA ALA A 511 -27.05 24.01 -51.74
C ALA A 511 -28.48 24.29 -52.24
N ALA A 512 -28.88 25.56 -52.18
CA ALA A 512 -29.67 26.26 -53.20
C ALA A 512 -30.15 27.59 -52.62
N ALA A 513 -29.54 28.68 -53.08
CA ALA A 513 -29.99 30.04 -52.84
C ALA A 513 -30.71 30.57 -54.09
N VAL A 514 -31.52 31.61 -53.85
CA VAL A 514 -31.90 32.71 -54.77
C VAL A 514 -33.29 32.65 -55.44
N VAL A 515 -34.22 33.38 -54.80
CA VAL A 515 -35.14 34.43 -55.33
C VAL A 515 -36.15 34.08 -56.45
N ALA A 516 -37.45 34.15 -56.10
CA ALA A 516 -38.52 34.81 -56.87
C ALA A 516 -39.76 34.95 -55.94
N LEU A 517 -40.11 36.14 -55.45
CA LEU A 517 -41.05 37.11 -56.04
C LEU A 517 -42.52 36.65 -56.07
N MET A 518 -43.36 37.42 -55.35
CA MET A 518 -44.79 37.70 -55.61
C MET A 518 -45.77 36.52 -55.37
N SER A 519 -46.96 36.64 -54.78
CA SER A 519 -47.78 37.69 -54.16
C SER A 519 -49.02 36.98 -53.60
N TYR A 520 -49.75 37.67 -52.72
CA TYR A 520 -51.07 37.37 -52.11
C TYR A 520 -51.11 36.49 -50.86
#